data_AF-A0A9E7K4S7-F1
#
_entry.id   AF-A0A9E7K4S7-F1
#
_cell.length_a   1.000
_cell.length_b   1.000
_cell.length_c   1.000
_cell.angle_alpha   90.00
_cell.angle_beta   90.00
_cell.angle_gamma   90.00
#
_symmetry.space_group_name_H-M   'P 1'
#
loop_
_entity.id
_entity.type
_entity.pdbx_description
1 polymer ?
#
loop_
_entity_poly.entity_id
_entity_poly.type
_entity_poly.pdbx_seq_one_letter_code
_entity_poly.pdbx_strand_id
1 'polypeptide(L)' 'MVENQTKTIQAHEGLIAALAQSPATGLVASASHDKSVKLWK' A
#
# COMPACT_ATOMS: atom_id res chain seq x y z
N MET A 1 17.01 -19.78 -2.43
CA MET A 1 16.78 -18.62 -3.31
C MET A 1 15.50 -17.96 -2.81
N VAL A 2 15.54 -16.71 -2.36
CA VAL A 2 14.32 -16.02 -1.90
C VAL A 2 13.61 -15.50 -3.14
N GLU A 3 12.49 -16.12 -3.47
CA GLU A 3 11.64 -15.76 -4.60
C GLU A 3 10.88 -14.47 -4.28
N ASN A 4 11.06 -13.46 -5.12
CA ASN A 4 10.44 -12.15 -4.94
C ASN A 4 8.98 -12.22 -5.42
N GLN A 5 8.06 -12.58 -4.53
CA GLN A 5 6.65 -12.74 -4.87
C GLN A 5 5.95 -11.37 -4.91
N THR A 6 5.76 -10.83 -6.11
CA THR A 6 4.96 -9.61 -6.33
C THR A 6 3.49 -9.94 -6.42
N LYS A 7 2.67 -9.37 -5.52
CA LYS A 7 1.20 -9.38 -5.62
C LYS A 7 0.71 -8.02 -6.08
N THR A 8 -0.02 -7.99 -7.19
CA THR A 8 -0.73 -6.79 -7.65
C THR A 8 -2.12 -6.79 -7.04
N ILE A 9 -2.45 -5.73 -6.30
CA ILE A 9 -3.74 -5.59 -5.62
C ILE A 9 -4.36 -4.28 -6.11
N GLN A 10 -5.63 -4.31 -6.52
CA GLN A 10 -6.37 -3.06 -6.72
C GLN A 10 -6.66 -2.42 -5.37
N ALA A 11 -5.77 -1.51 -4.98
CA ALA A 11 -5.90 -0.75 -3.75
C ALA A 11 -6.94 0.38 -3.91
N HIS A 12 -6.83 1.17 -4.96
CA HIS A 12 -7.55 2.44 -5.11
C HIS A 12 -8.09 2.60 -6.52
N GLU A 13 -9.23 3.26 -6.66
CA GLU A 13 -9.80 3.63 -7.97
C GLU A 13 -9.20 4.94 -8.51
N GLY A 14 -8.59 5.72 -7.61
CA GLY A 14 -7.89 6.96 -7.94
C GLY A 14 -6.37 6.82 -7.96
N LEU A 15 -5.71 7.90 -8.37
CA LEU A 15 -4.26 8.02 -8.27
C LEU A 15 -3.84 7.98 -6.80
N ILE A 16 -2.89 7.10 -6.50
CA ILE A 16 -2.23 7.05 -5.20
C ILE A 16 -1.31 8.26 -5.11
N ALA A 17 -1.62 9.17 -4.19
CA ALA A 17 -0.85 10.39 -3.98
C ALA A 17 0.34 10.17 -3.05
N ALA A 18 0.23 9.21 -2.12
CA ALA A 18 1.29 8.89 -1.17
C ALA A 18 1.26 7.44 -0.72
N LEU A 19 2.44 6.91 -0.39
CA LEU A 19 2.68 5.60 0.19
C LEU A 19 3.61 5.77 1.39
N ALA A 20 3.31 5.14 2.52
CA ALA A 20 4.14 5.15 3.71
C ALA A 20 4.22 3.75 4.31
N GLN A 21 5.41 3.35 4.76
CA GLN A 21 5.61 2.09 5.48
C GLN A 21 6.09 2.39 6.90
N SER A 22 5.53 1.67 7.86
CA SER A 22 6.00 1.63 9.24
C SER A 22 6.94 0.43 9.44
N PRO A 23 8.25 0.65 9.61
CA PRO A 23 9.19 -0.44 9.92
C PRO A 23 8.96 -1.03 11.32
N ALA A 24 8.34 -0.29 12.24
CA ALA A 24 8.08 -0.75 13.61
C ALA A 24 6.95 -1.80 13.68
N THR A 25 5.94 -1.69 12.82
CA THR A 25 4.76 -2.57 12.84
C THR A 25 4.60 -3.42 11.58
N GLY A 26 5.43 -3.18 10.56
CA GLY A 26 5.31 -3.79 9.23
C GLY A 26 4.11 -3.29 8.43
N LEU A 27 3.43 -2.24 8.90
CA LEU A 27 2.21 -1.73 8.28
C LEU A 27 2.54 -0.84 7.09
N VAL A 28 1.77 -0.94 6.02
CA VAL A 28 1.84 -0.05 4.86
C VAL A 28 0.56 0.76 4.78
N ALA A 29 0.66 2.06 4.54
CA ALA A 29 -0.45 2.95 4.30
C ALA A 29 -0.37 3.49 2.87
N SER A 30 -1.50 3.47 2.16
CA SER A 30 -1.66 4.05 0.83
C SER A 30 -2.76 5.09 0.86
N ALA A 31 -2.48 6.31 0.40
CA ALA A 31 -3.42 7.41 0.34
C ALA A 31 -3.70 7.77 -1.12
N SER A 32 -4.98 7.92 -1.46
CA SER A 32 -5.44 8.13 -2.83
C SER A 32 -6.37 9.34 -2.95
N HIS A 33 -6.44 9.88 -4.16
CA HIS A 33 -7.39 10.92 -4.52
C HIS A 33 -8.85 10.43 -4.56
N ASP A 34 -9.10 9.13 -4.38
CA ASP A 34 -10.44 8.56 -4.13
C ASP A 34 -10.98 8.88 -2.72
N LYS A 35 -10.31 9.77 -1.98
CA LYS A 35 -10.64 10.21 -0.61
C LYS A 35 -10.57 9.10 0.43
N SER A 36 -9.87 8.02 0.12
CA SER A 36 -9.66 6.89 1.02
C SER A 36 -8.19 6.67 1.32
N VAL A 37 -7.92 6.19 2.53
CA VAL A 37 -6.62 5.68 2.96
C VAL A 37 -6.78 4.22 3.30
N LYS A 38 -5.95 3.36 2.72
CA LYS A 38 -5.94 1.93 3.02
C LYS A 38 -4.68 1.55 3.79
N LEU A 39 -4.86 0.67 4.76
CA LEU A 39 -3.80 0.14 5.62
C LEU A 39 -3.65 -1.35 5.33
N TRP A 40 -2.42 -1.79 5.16
CA TRP A 40 -2.05 -3.13 4.74
C TRP A 40 -1.05 -3.72 5.75
N LYS A 41 -1.16 -5.02 6.00
CA LYS A 41 -0.26 -5.80 6.86
C LYS A 41 0.22 -7.04 6.12
#